data_AF-A0A562V4J8-F1
#
_entry.id   AF-A0A562V4J8-F1
#
_cell.length_a   1.000
_cell.length_b   1.000
_cell.length_c   1.000
_cell.angle_alpha   90.00
_cell.angle_beta   90.00
_cell.angle_gamma   90.00
#
_symmetry.space_group_name_H-M   'P 1'
#
loop_
_entity.id
_entity.type
_entity.pdbx_description
1 polymer ?
#
loop_
_entity_poly.entity_id
_entity_poly.type
_entity_poly.pdbx_seq_one_letter_code
_entity_poly.pdbx_strand_id
1 'polypeptide(L)'
;MAKRYDKKQQAARVMREQREREQRRRQLIMGSAIVGVVVVILGLIGVGLYLNQSEEVVPPQAQHTESGAIVVGDGPVTVDLYEDFMCPICGLFDEEVGGELKQMAEEGRITLNVHPIAILDGASQGTRYSTRSAAAAVCAADDGKFVEYADTLFTNQPEEQTPGLDDEELIALGEEIGLGSSFESCVKDKTYRGWVQDATDTASADGVTGTPTVFVDGEQIEVPAGQGLDAVIEKLRTTLSAKLAEAGVDESSSPSESASEGTTQD
;
A
#
# COMPACT_ATOMS: atom_id res chain seq x y z
N MET A 1 -88.35 22.96 16.83
CA MET A 1 -86.95 23.46 16.77
C MET A 1 -85.91 22.49 17.35
N ALA A 2 -86.26 21.63 18.32
CA ALA A 2 -85.32 20.67 18.94
C ALA A 2 -84.60 19.70 17.98
N LYS A 3 -85.29 19.18 16.96
CA LYS A 3 -84.73 18.20 15.99
C LYS A 3 -83.59 18.76 15.11
N ARG A 4 -83.49 20.09 14.95
CA ARG A 4 -82.40 20.77 14.20
C ARG A 4 -81.19 21.07 15.09
N TYR A 5 -81.40 21.23 16.40
CA TYR A 5 -80.34 21.46 17.38
C TYR A 5 -79.51 20.20 17.62
N ASP A 6 -80.17 19.05 17.70
CA ASP A 6 -79.54 17.74 17.91
C ASP A 6 -78.61 17.34 16.75
N LYS A 7 -79.05 17.56 15.50
CA LYS A 7 -78.21 17.33 14.30
C LYS A 7 -76.93 18.17 14.28
N LYS A 8 -76.97 19.42 14.76
CA LYS A 8 -75.77 20.28 14.83
C LYS A 8 -74.79 19.80 15.89
N GLN A 9 -75.28 19.33 17.03
CA GLN A 9 -74.42 18.77 18.08
C GLN A 9 -73.80 17.43 17.67
N GLN A 10 -74.55 16.57 17.00
CA GLN A 10 -74.03 15.31 16.45
C GLN A 10 -72.96 15.57 15.37
N ALA A 11 -73.20 16.50 14.45
CA ALA A 11 -72.21 16.90 13.46
C ALA A 11 -70.94 17.46 14.13
N ALA A 12 -71.07 18.29 15.17
CA ALA A 12 -69.92 18.82 15.90
C ALA A 12 -69.09 17.74 16.63
N ARG A 13 -69.73 16.68 17.14
CA ARG A 13 -69.03 15.54 17.76
C ARG A 13 -68.25 14.73 16.74
N VAL A 14 -68.87 14.39 15.61
CA VAL A 14 -68.22 13.67 14.50
C VAL A 14 -67.04 14.46 13.93
N MET A 15 -67.19 15.78 13.75
CA MET A 15 -66.10 16.63 13.27
C MET A 15 -64.94 16.75 14.27
N ARG A 16 -65.18 16.68 15.58
CA ARG A 16 -64.12 16.66 16.61
C ARG A 16 -63.36 15.33 16.58
N GLU A 17 -64.08 14.21 16.52
CA GLU A 17 -63.46 12.88 16.42
C GLU A 17 -62.65 12.71 15.12
N GLN A 18 -63.12 13.26 14.00
CA GLN A 18 -62.36 13.28 12.74
C GLN A 18 -61.07 14.11 12.84
N ARG A 19 -61.13 15.31 13.43
CA ARG A 19 -59.94 16.16 13.64
C ARG A 19 -58.92 15.51 14.57
N GLU A 20 -59.36 14.84 15.63
CA GLU A 20 -58.47 14.12 16.55
C GLU A 20 -57.79 12.92 15.87
N ARG A 21 -58.51 12.18 15.02
CA ARG A 21 -57.94 11.09 14.21
C ARG A 21 -56.94 11.60 13.18
N GLU A 22 -57.26 12.72 12.50
CA GLU A 22 -56.34 13.37 11.56
C GLU A 22 -55.09 13.90 12.27
N GLN A 23 -55.23 14.52 13.44
CA GLN A 23 -54.10 14.98 14.25
C GLN A 23 -53.22 13.83 14.72
N ARG A 24 -53.80 12.74 15.25
CA ARG A 24 -53.05 11.52 15.62
C ARG A 24 -52.34 10.92 14.41
N ARG A 25 -53.01 10.82 13.27
CA ARG A 25 -52.40 10.31 12.02
C ARG A 25 -51.24 11.20 11.56
N ARG A 26 -51.40 12.53 11.60
CA ARG A 26 -50.33 13.49 11.27
C ARG A 26 -49.16 13.40 12.25
N GLN A 27 -49.43 13.27 13.56
CA GLN A 27 -48.39 13.09 14.58
C GLN A 27 -47.63 11.77 14.40
N LEU A 28 -48.33 10.68 14.06
CA LEU A 28 -47.71 9.39 13.77
C LEU A 28 -46.85 9.46 12.50
N ILE A 29 -47.36 10.05 11.41
CA ILE A 29 -46.61 10.21 10.16
C ILE A 29 -45.36 11.08 10.37
N MET A 30 -45.50 12.21 11.06
CA MET A 30 -44.39 13.12 11.35
C MET A 30 -43.37 12.47 12.28
N GLY A 31 -43.83 11.75 13.31
CA GLY A 31 -42.97 10.97 14.21
C GLY A 31 -42.18 9.90 13.45
N SER A 32 -42.84 9.12 12.58
CA SER A 32 -42.16 8.12 11.75
C SER A 32 -41.19 8.73 10.76
N ALA A 33 -41.50 9.90 10.19
CA ALA A 33 -40.61 10.60 9.27
C ALA A 33 -39.35 11.10 10.00
N ILE A 34 -39.49 11.67 11.20
CA ILE A 34 -38.35 12.10 12.03
C ILE A 34 -37.48 10.90 12.40
N VAL A 35 -38.06 9.80 12.85
CA VAL A 35 -37.31 8.57 13.17
C VAL A 35 -36.59 8.03 11.92
N GLY A 36 -37.27 8.00 10.77
CA GLY A 36 -36.66 7.57 9.51
C GLY A 36 -35.46 8.43 9.11
N VAL A 37 -35.58 9.75 9.20
CA VAL A 37 -34.48 10.69 8.92
C VAL A 37 -33.32 10.49 9.89
N VAL A 38 -33.58 10.33 11.18
CA VAL A 38 -32.55 10.09 12.20
C VAL A 38 -31.80 8.78 11.92
N VAL A 39 -32.50 7.71 11.55
CA VAL A 39 -31.87 6.43 11.19
C VAL A 39 -30.99 6.56 9.94
N VAL A 40 -31.44 7.29 8.92
CA VAL A 40 -30.63 7.54 7.71
C VAL A 40 -29.38 8.36 8.06
N ILE A 41 -29.51 9.41 8.86
CA ILE A 41 -28.36 10.24 9.29
C ILE A 41 -27.37 9.41 10.10
N LEU A 42 -27.83 8.62 11.07
CA LEU A 42 -26.96 7.74 11.85
C LEU A 42 -26.30 6.67 10.98
N GLY A 43 -27.01 6.14 9.99
CA GLY A 43 -26.46 5.22 9.01
C GLY A 43 -25.36 5.88 8.16
N LEU A 44 -25.59 7.10 7.66
CA LEU A 44 -24.59 7.84 6.89
C LEU A 44 -23.37 8.23 7.73
N ILE A 45 -23.57 8.61 8.98
CA ILE A 45 -22.46 8.88 9.92
C ILE A 45 -21.70 7.57 10.19
N GLY A 46 -22.39 6.46 10.43
CA GLY A 46 -21.77 5.14 10.62
C GLY A 46 -20.95 4.70 9.40
N VAL A 47 -21.48 4.88 8.19
CA VAL A 47 -20.75 4.64 6.94
C VAL A 47 -19.56 5.59 6.82
N GLY A 48 -19.74 6.87 7.12
CA GLY A 48 -18.63 7.85 7.09
C GLY A 48 -17.50 7.50 8.05
N LEU A 49 -17.82 7.08 9.28
CA LEU A 49 -16.83 6.64 10.27
C LEU A 49 -16.18 5.32 9.88
N TYR A 50 -16.93 4.38 9.31
CA TYR A 50 -16.42 3.11 8.81
C TYR A 50 -15.47 3.29 7.62
N LEU A 51 -15.82 4.19 6.69
CA LEU A 51 -14.98 4.54 5.55
C LEU A 51 -13.77 5.41 5.95
N ASN A 52 -13.83 6.07 7.11
CA ASN A 52 -12.74 6.88 7.68
C ASN A 52 -11.96 6.14 8.77
N GLN A 53 -12.05 4.81 8.83
CA GLN A 53 -11.17 4.03 9.69
C GLN A 53 -9.78 4.03 9.03
N SER A 54 -8.92 4.95 9.46
CA SER A 54 -7.51 4.94 9.10
C SER A 54 -6.91 3.61 9.52
N GLU A 55 -6.26 2.93 8.59
CA GLU A 55 -5.47 1.73 8.90
C GLU A 55 -4.38 2.13 9.90
N GLU A 56 -4.19 1.32 10.95
CA GLU A 56 -3.16 1.59 11.95
C GLU A 56 -1.79 1.49 11.28
N VAL A 57 -0.92 2.46 11.53
CA VAL A 57 0.46 2.44 11.02
C VAL A 57 1.27 1.56 11.95
N VAL A 58 1.53 0.32 11.52
CA VAL A 58 2.38 -0.65 12.22
C VAL A 58 3.74 -0.68 11.53
N PRO A 59 4.85 -0.33 12.21
CA PRO A 59 6.18 -0.47 11.62
C PRO A 59 6.56 -1.95 11.47
N PRO A 60 7.26 -2.34 10.38
CA PRO A 60 7.72 -3.71 10.20
C PRO A 60 8.79 -4.12 11.22
N GLN A 61 8.91 -5.42 11.45
CA GLN A 61 9.98 -5.99 12.27
C GLN A 61 11.30 -6.05 11.50
N ALA A 62 11.21 -6.22 10.17
CA ALA A 62 12.34 -6.08 9.27
C ALA A 62 13.02 -4.71 9.41
N GLN A 63 14.30 -4.65 9.04
CA GLN A 63 15.03 -3.39 9.01
C GLN A 63 14.37 -2.45 7.99
N HIS A 64 14.02 -1.26 8.45
CA HIS A 64 13.30 -0.26 7.65
C HIS A 64 13.79 1.16 7.95
N THR A 65 13.50 2.07 7.03
CA THR A 65 13.78 3.51 7.20
C THR A 65 12.55 4.26 7.70
N GLU A 66 12.75 5.45 8.26
CA GLU A 66 11.63 6.36 8.61
C GLU A 66 10.87 6.85 7.37
N SER A 67 11.53 6.87 6.21
CA SER A 67 10.94 7.24 4.91
C SER A 67 10.17 6.10 4.24
N GLY A 68 9.98 4.97 4.92
CA GLY A 68 9.13 3.88 4.44
C GLY A 68 9.80 2.92 3.46
N ALA A 69 11.10 2.65 3.61
CA ALA A 69 11.81 1.62 2.86
C ALA A 69 12.05 0.36 3.70
N ILE A 70 12.11 -0.79 3.03
CA ILE A 70 12.75 -2.01 3.54
C ILE A 70 14.22 -1.97 3.13
N VAL A 71 15.11 -2.21 4.09
CA VAL A 71 16.56 -2.13 3.90
C VAL A 71 17.11 -3.50 3.51
N VAL A 72 17.86 -3.56 2.41
CA VAL A 72 18.55 -4.75 1.90
C VAL A 72 20.05 -4.45 1.80
N GLY A 73 20.87 -5.27 2.46
CA GLY A 73 22.32 -5.04 2.55
C GLY A 73 22.71 -3.91 3.51
N ASP A 74 24.00 -3.67 3.65
CA ASP A 74 24.59 -2.71 4.59
C ASP A 74 25.82 -1.98 4.02
N GLY A 75 25.92 -1.89 2.69
CA GLY A 75 27.04 -1.26 2.00
C GLY A 75 27.10 0.27 2.10
N PRO A 76 28.26 0.87 1.79
CA PRO A 76 28.53 2.29 2.04
C PRO A 76 27.80 3.27 1.10
N VAL A 77 27.37 2.83 -0.07
CA VAL A 77 26.60 3.63 -1.03
C VAL A 77 25.12 3.30 -0.86
N THR A 78 24.28 4.31 -0.63
CA THR A 78 22.83 4.12 -0.43
C THR A 78 22.10 4.26 -1.75
N VAL A 79 21.21 3.32 -2.05
CA VAL A 79 20.30 3.37 -3.20
C VAL A 79 18.86 3.34 -2.70
N ASP A 80 18.14 4.45 -2.86
CA ASP A 80 16.71 4.50 -2.57
C ASP A 80 15.93 4.24 -3.85
N LEU A 81 15.16 3.16 -3.87
CA LEU A 81 14.39 2.69 -5.02
C LEU A 81 12.89 2.72 -4.69
N TYR A 82 12.17 3.66 -5.28
CA TYR A 82 10.71 3.78 -5.14
C TYR A 82 10.01 3.04 -6.25
N GLU A 83 9.22 2.04 -5.89
CA GLU A 83 8.56 1.14 -6.82
C GLU A 83 7.12 0.82 -6.41
N ASP A 84 6.29 0.56 -7.41
CA ASP A 84 4.92 0.09 -7.27
C ASP A 84 4.80 -1.23 -8.03
N PHE A 85 4.37 -2.29 -7.35
CA PHE A 85 4.31 -3.64 -7.93
C PHE A 85 3.28 -3.77 -9.06
N MET A 86 2.39 -2.80 -9.27
CA MET A 86 1.51 -2.74 -10.45
C MET A 86 2.13 -2.03 -11.65
N CYS A 87 3.22 -1.28 -11.44
CA CYS A 87 3.79 -0.41 -12.47
C CYS A 87 4.56 -1.22 -13.52
N PRO A 88 4.16 -1.18 -14.80
CA PRO A 88 4.84 -1.93 -15.86
C PRO A 88 6.30 -1.49 -16.07
N ILE A 89 6.59 -0.20 -15.85
CA ILE A 89 7.95 0.33 -15.99
C ILE A 89 8.84 -0.14 -14.83
N CYS A 90 8.28 -0.38 -13.64
CA CYS A 90 9.03 -1.00 -12.53
C CYS A 90 9.37 -2.45 -12.85
N GLY A 91 8.43 -3.22 -13.41
CA GLY A 91 8.70 -4.59 -13.84
C GLY A 91 9.83 -4.67 -14.88
N LEU A 92 9.82 -3.78 -15.87
CA LEU A 92 10.91 -3.67 -16.85
C LEU A 92 12.23 -3.23 -16.21
N PHE A 93 12.19 -2.34 -15.22
CA PHE A 93 13.39 -1.89 -14.51
C PHE A 93 14.00 -3.05 -13.68
N ASP A 94 13.18 -3.80 -12.94
CA ASP A 94 13.63 -4.96 -12.18
C ASP A 94 14.24 -6.04 -13.10
N GLU A 95 13.62 -6.30 -14.27
CA GLU A 95 14.15 -7.23 -15.27
C GLU A 95 15.55 -6.81 -15.77
N GLU A 96 15.76 -5.52 -16.02
CA GLU A 96 17.00 -5.01 -16.65
C GLU A 96 18.14 -4.71 -15.68
N VAL A 97 17.84 -4.30 -14.44
CA VAL A 97 18.85 -3.88 -13.46
C VAL A 97 18.57 -4.33 -12.02
N GLY A 98 17.38 -4.84 -11.71
CA GLY A 98 17.03 -5.29 -10.36
C GLY A 98 18.00 -6.36 -9.84
N GLY A 99 18.32 -7.37 -10.66
CA GLY A 99 19.29 -8.42 -10.31
C GLY A 99 20.69 -7.88 -9.97
N GLU A 100 21.14 -6.84 -10.68
CA GLU A 100 22.42 -6.17 -10.44
C GLU A 100 22.43 -5.44 -9.09
N LEU A 101 21.37 -4.69 -8.77
CA LEU A 101 21.24 -3.98 -7.48
C LEU A 101 21.17 -4.96 -6.31
N LYS A 102 20.35 -6.01 -6.43
CA LYS A 102 20.21 -7.07 -5.41
C LYS A 102 21.55 -7.75 -5.14
N GLN A 103 22.30 -8.09 -6.19
CA GLN A 103 23.63 -8.67 -6.05
C GLN A 103 24.61 -7.70 -5.36
N MET A 104 24.63 -6.41 -5.75
CA MET A 104 25.49 -5.43 -5.09
C MET A 104 25.16 -5.26 -3.60
N ALA A 105 23.88 -5.36 -3.23
CA ALA A 105 23.45 -5.30 -1.83
C ALA A 105 23.91 -6.54 -1.05
N GLU A 106 23.77 -7.74 -1.64
CA GLU A 106 24.26 -9.00 -1.07
C GLU A 106 25.79 -8.99 -0.89
N GLU A 107 26.53 -8.41 -1.84
CA GLU A 107 27.98 -8.24 -1.77
C GLU A 107 28.43 -7.16 -0.75
N GLY A 108 27.49 -6.47 -0.08
CA GLY A 108 27.80 -5.39 0.86
C GLY A 108 28.37 -4.13 0.19
N ARG A 109 28.13 -3.95 -1.11
CA ARG A 109 28.62 -2.79 -1.88
C ARG A 109 27.66 -1.62 -1.78
N ILE A 110 26.37 -1.90 -1.71
CA ILE A 110 25.33 -0.90 -1.51
C ILE A 110 24.44 -1.25 -0.32
N THR A 111 23.79 -0.24 0.25
CA THR A 111 22.57 -0.40 1.03
C THR A 111 21.41 -0.08 0.08
N LEU A 112 20.59 -1.07 -0.25
CA LEU A 112 19.42 -0.92 -1.12
C LEU A 112 18.16 -0.72 -0.26
N ASN A 113 17.67 0.52 -0.21
CA ASN A 113 16.42 0.90 0.43
C ASN A 113 15.29 0.81 -0.59
N VAL A 114 14.49 -0.26 -0.54
CA VAL A 114 13.33 -0.41 -1.44
C VAL A 114 12.10 0.18 -0.76
N HIS A 115 11.49 1.19 -1.39
CA HIS A 115 10.27 1.85 -0.97
C HIS A 115 9.07 1.29 -1.76
N PRO A 116 8.36 0.28 -1.23
CA PRO A 116 7.15 -0.23 -1.88
C PRO A 116 6.00 0.76 -1.66
N ILE A 117 5.71 1.57 -2.67
CA ILE A 117 4.67 2.59 -2.64
C ILE A 117 3.47 2.20 -3.51
N ALA A 118 2.33 2.87 -3.29
CA ALA A 118 1.04 2.49 -3.87
C ALA A 118 0.38 3.61 -4.69
N ILE A 119 1.11 4.23 -5.61
CA ILE A 119 0.60 5.33 -6.43
C ILE A 119 -0.39 4.88 -7.51
N LEU A 120 -0.42 3.59 -7.85
CA LEU A 120 -1.31 2.99 -8.85
C LEU A 120 -2.53 2.29 -8.25
N ASP A 121 -2.85 2.50 -6.97
CA ASP A 121 -4.08 1.99 -6.36
C ASP A 121 -5.33 2.35 -7.18
N GLY A 122 -5.37 3.55 -7.75
CA GLY A 122 -6.47 4.02 -8.62
C GLY A 122 -6.58 3.26 -9.95
N ALA A 123 -5.53 2.58 -10.39
CA ALA A 123 -5.48 1.77 -11.61
C ALA A 123 -5.90 0.31 -11.39
N SER A 124 -6.36 -0.07 -10.18
CA SER A 124 -6.67 -1.47 -9.85
C SER A 124 -8.17 -1.80 -9.75
N GLN A 125 -9.02 -1.10 -10.50
CA GLN A 125 -10.50 -1.26 -10.45
C GLN A 125 -11.13 -1.21 -9.05
N GLY A 126 -10.50 -0.48 -8.12
CA GLY A 126 -10.97 -0.32 -6.74
C GLY A 126 -10.56 -1.44 -5.77
N THR A 127 -9.74 -2.40 -6.20
CA THR A 127 -9.21 -3.45 -5.31
C THR A 127 -8.02 -2.98 -4.47
N ARG A 128 -7.36 -1.89 -4.88
CA ARG A 128 -6.13 -1.36 -4.27
C ARG A 128 -4.97 -2.36 -4.34
N TYR A 129 -4.74 -2.93 -5.53
CA TYR A 129 -3.70 -3.94 -5.71
C TYR A 129 -2.32 -3.47 -5.24
N SER A 130 -1.88 -2.26 -5.61
CA SER A 130 -0.58 -1.73 -5.20
C SER A 130 -0.37 -1.70 -3.69
N THR A 131 -1.35 -1.20 -2.91
CA THR A 131 -1.26 -1.25 -1.45
C THR A 131 -1.18 -2.67 -0.92
N ARG A 132 -1.95 -3.60 -1.51
CA ARG A 132 -2.02 -5.00 -1.04
C ARG A 132 -0.72 -5.76 -1.31
N SER A 133 -0.19 -5.66 -2.52
CA SER A 133 1.07 -6.31 -2.90
C SER A 133 2.26 -5.69 -2.17
N ALA A 134 2.30 -4.36 -2.00
CA ALA A 134 3.31 -3.69 -1.18
C ALA A 134 3.27 -4.15 0.28
N ALA A 135 2.08 -4.21 0.90
CA ALA A 135 1.94 -4.67 2.27
C ALA A 135 2.32 -6.15 2.42
N ALA A 136 2.02 -6.98 1.41
CA ALA A 136 2.46 -8.38 1.39
C ALA A 136 3.99 -8.49 1.27
N ALA A 137 4.65 -7.66 0.47
CA ALA A 137 6.11 -7.61 0.44
C ALA A 137 6.71 -7.23 1.80
N VAL A 138 6.10 -6.27 2.51
CA VAL A 138 6.50 -5.94 3.89
C VAL A 138 6.28 -7.12 4.85
N CYS A 139 5.17 -7.87 4.72
CA CYS A 139 4.98 -9.12 5.48
C CYS A 139 6.07 -10.16 5.19
N ALA A 140 6.51 -10.29 3.93
CA ALA A 140 7.59 -11.19 3.56
C ALA A 140 8.95 -10.73 4.13
N ALA A 141 9.15 -9.41 4.30
CA ALA A 141 10.36 -8.86 4.91
C ALA A 141 10.53 -9.31 6.35
N ASP A 142 9.45 -9.39 7.13
CA ASP A 142 9.47 -9.86 8.52
C ASP A 142 9.92 -11.33 8.64
N ASP A 143 9.69 -12.13 7.60
CA ASP A 143 10.15 -13.51 7.48
C ASP A 143 11.50 -13.62 6.72
N GLY A 144 12.16 -12.49 6.42
CA GLY A 144 13.48 -12.43 5.79
C GLY A 144 13.50 -12.75 4.29
N LYS A 145 12.35 -12.71 3.61
CA LYS A 145 12.21 -13.04 2.18
C LYS A 145 11.67 -11.88 1.33
N PHE A 146 12.01 -10.65 1.70
CA PHE A 146 11.54 -9.46 0.99
C PHE A 146 11.92 -9.52 -0.50
N VAL A 147 13.20 -9.78 -0.78
CA VAL A 147 13.75 -9.78 -2.14
C VAL A 147 13.09 -10.86 -2.99
N GLU A 148 13.01 -12.10 -2.49
CA GLU A 148 12.41 -13.21 -3.23
C GLU A 148 10.91 -12.98 -3.49
N TYR A 149 10.21 -12.36 -2.55
CA TYR A 149 8.78 -12.07 -2.72
C TYR A 149 8.56 -10.90 -3.69
N ALA A 150 9.37 -9.84 -3.63
CA ALA A 150 9.33 -8.74 -4.59
C ALA A 150 9.54 -9.24 -6.03
N ASP A 151 10.52 -10.11 -6.25
CA ASP A 151 10.78 -10.75 -7.55
C ASP A 151 9.59 -11.60 -8.01
N THR A 152 8.96 -12.30 -7.07
CA THR A 152 7.76 -13.11 -7.35
C THR A 152 6.57 -12.22 -7.74
N LEU A 153 6.42 -11.06 -7.13
CA LEU A 153 5.39 -10.08 -7.49
C LEU A 153 5.61 -9.51 -8.90
N PHE A 154 6.83 -9.12 -9.25
CA PHE A 154 7.12 -8.63 -10.60
C PHE A 154 6.99 -9.72 -11.67
N THR A 155 7.38 -10.97 -11.36
CA THR A 155 7.18 -12.12 -12.24
C THR A 155 5.71 -12.38 -12.54
N ASN A 156 4.83 -12.14 -11.56
CA ASN A 156 3.39 -12.34 -11.66
C ASN A 156 2.62 -11.01 -11.75
N GLN A 157 3.28 -9.97 -12.26
CA GLN A 157 2.72 -8.61 -12.27
C GLN A 157 1.44 -8.55 -13.11
N PRO A 158 0.32 -8.09 -12.54
CA PRO A 158 -0.90 -7.87 -13.31
C PRO A 158 -0.80 -6.61 -14.16
N GLU A 159 -1.53 -6.58 -15.28
CA GLU A 159 -1.67 -5.36 -16.07
C GLU A 159 -2.41 -4.26 -15.29
N GLU A 160 -2.03 -3.00 -15.52
CA GLU A 160 -2.82 -1.85 -15.08
C GLU A 160 -4.27 -1.94 -15.59
N GLN A 161 -5.20 -1.34 -14.86
CA GLN A 161 -6.64 -1.38 -15.15
C GLN A 161 -7.27 -2.77 -15.02
N THR A 162 -6.58 -3.74 -14.43
CA THR A 162 -7.17 -5.00 -13.97
C THR A 162 -7.43 -4.96 -12.46
N PRO A 163 -8.21 -5.89 -11.89
CA PRO A 163 -8.34 -6.00 -10.43
C PRO A 163 -7.02 -6.34 -9.72
N GLY A 164 -5.98 -6.77 -10.44
CA GLY A 164 -4.78 -7.37 -9.87
C GLY A 164 -5.08 -8.71 -9.19
N LEU A 165 -4.08 -9.24 -8.48
CA LEU A 165 -4.23 -10.47 -7.70
C LEU A 165 -5.08 -10.21 -6.45
N ASP A 166 -5.82 -11.21 -5.99
CA ASP A 166 -6.50 -11.18 -4.70
C ASP A 166 -5.56 -11.57 -3.53
N ASP A 167 -6.06 -11.46 -2.30
CA ASP A 167 -5.24 -11.70 -1.11
C ASP A 167 -4.83 -13.19 -1.03
N GLU A 168 -5.70 -14.11 -1.47
CA GLU A 168 -5.41 -15.53 -1.54
C GLU A 168 -4.34 -15.87 -2.59
N GLU A 169 -4.36 -15.24 -3.77
CA GLU A 169 -3.32 -15.37 -4.79
C GLU A 169 -1.98 -14.81 -4.31
N LEU A 170 -1.96 -13.65 -3.65
CA LEU A 170 -0.75 -13.08 -3.04
C LEU A 170 -0.16 -14.01 -1.98
N ILE A 171 -1.01 -14.66 -1.17
CA ILE A 171 -0.58 -15.64 -0.18
C ILE A 171 0.02 -16.88 -0.86
N ALA A 172 -0.64 -17.41 -1.89
CA ALA A 172 -0.16 -18.57 -2.63
C ALA A 172 1.23 -18.34 -3.24
N LEU A 173 1.48 -17.16 -3.80
CA LEU A 173 2.81 -16.78 -4.29
C LEU A 173 3.88 -16.82 -3.19
N GLY A 174 3.53 -16.44 -1.96
CA GLY A 174 4.44 -16.51 -0.83
C GLY A 174 4.72 -17.95 -0.39
N GLU A 175 3.70 -18.80 -0.38
CA GLU A 175 3.84 -20.22 -0.07
C GLU A 175 4.78 -20.93 -1.07
N GLU A 176 4.74 -20.56 -2.34
CA GLU A 176 5.64 -21.10 -3.38
C GLU A 176 7.13 -20.87 -3.09
N ILE A 177 7.46 -19.73 -2.46
CA ILE A 177 8.83 -19.40 -2.03
C ILE A 177 9.12 -19.80 -0.57
N GLY A 178 8.21 -20.54 0.06
CA GLY A 178 8.38 -21.10 1.39
C GLY A 178 8.05 -20.15 2.55
N LEU A 179 7.26 -19.10 2.31
CA LEU A 179 6.63 -18.33 3.39
C LEU A 179 5.52 -19.15 4.06
N GLY A 180 5.36 -18.96 5.37
CA GLY A 180 4.49 -19.80 6.20
C GLY A 180 3.28 -19.07 6.78
N SER A 181 2.77 -19.59 7.88
CA SER A 181 1.55 -19.07 8.54
C SER A 181 1.71 -17.66 9.12
N SER A 182 2.93 -17.21 9.43
CA SER A 182 3.22 -15.83 9.87
C SER A 182 2.88 -14.84 8.76
N PHE A 183 3.46 -15.05 7.58
CA PHE A 183 3.16 -14.29 6.37
C PHE A 183 1.67 -14.35 5.99
N GLU A 184 1.07 -15.55 5.94
CA GLU A 184 -0.37 -15.71 5.64
C GLU A 184 -1.24 -14.85 6.57
N SER A 185 -0.98 -14.93 7.88
CA SER A 185 -1.72 -14.15 8.88
C SER A 185 -1.50 -12.66 8.69
N CYS A 186 -0.25 -12.23 8.46
CA CYS A 186 0.10 -10.84 8.23
C CYS A 186 -0.66 -10.22 7.06
N VAL A 187 -0.74 -10.94 5.93
CA VAL A 187 -1.47 -10.50 4.73
C VAL A 187 -2.98 -10.42 5.01
N LYS A 188 -3.57 -11.47 5.61
CA LYS A 188 -5.01 -11.52 5.94
C LYS A 188 -5.44 -10.44 6.93
N ASP A 189 -4.58 -10.15 7.90
CA ASP A 189 -4.81 -9.13 8.92
C ASP A 189 -4.53 -7.71 8.41
N LYS A 190 -3.99 -7.58 7.18
CA LYS A 190 -3.71 -6.30 6.51
C LYS A 190 -2.72 -5.43 7.27
N THR A 191 -1.82 -6.08 8.02
CA THR A 191 -0.96 -5.48 9.03
C THR A 191 -0.23 -4.23 8.55
N TYR A 192 0.31 -4.27 7.33
CA TYR A 192 1.16 -3.19 6.80
C TYR A 192 0.50 -2.25 5.80
N ARG A 193 -0.82 -2.35 5.56
CA ARG A 193 -1.48 -1.44 4.61
C ARG A 193 -1.41 0.03 5.05
N GLY A 194 -1.55 0.30 6.36
CA GLY A 194 -1.38 1.64 6.92
C GLY A 194 0.05 2.18 6.77
N TRP A 195 1.06 1.33 6.97
CA TRP A 195 2.46 1.70 6.79
C TRP A 195 2.80 2.01 5.33
N VAL A 196 2.31 1.21 4.39
CA VAL A 196 2.49 1.48 2.95
C VAL A 196 1.81 2.79 2.53
N GLN A 197 0.62 3.08 3.07
CA GLN A 197 -0.04 4.35 2.79
C GLN A 197 0.79 5.54 3.31
N ASP A 198 1.30 5.45 4.53
CA ASP A 198 2.16 6.49 5.14
C ASP A 198 3.48 6.67 4.37
N ALA A 199 4.10 5.56 3.94
CA ALA A 199 5.28 5.57 3.06
C ALA A 199 4.99 6.23 1.70
N THR A 200 3.83 5.93 1.11
CA THR A 200 3.39 6.53 -0.17
C THR A 200 3.14 8.03 -0.04
N ASP A 201 2.51 8.45 1.05
CA ASP A 201 2.24 9.86 1.34
C ASP A 201 3.55 10.62 1.60
N THR A 202 4.50 10.01 2.32
CA THR A 202 5.84 10.54 2.56
C THR A 202 6.62 10.70 1.25
N ALA A 203 6.68 9.66 0.42
CA ALA A 203 7.32 9.71 -0.90
C ALA A 203 6.74 10.84 -1.77
N SER A 204 5.42 10.97 -1.78
CA SER A 204 4.73 12.03 -2.52
C SER A 204 5.08 13.43 -1.99
N ALA A 205 5.19 13.59 -0.67
CA ALA A 205 5.59 14.84 -0.03
C ALA A 205 7.05 15.22 -0.35
N ASP A 206 7.92 14.22 -0.50
CA ASP A 206 9.33 14.36 -0.87
C ASP A 206 9.54 14.56 -2.38
N GLY A 207 8.45 14.61 -3.16
CA GLY A 207 8.48 14.92 -4.59
C GLY A 207 8.61 13.71 -5.51
N VAL A 208 8.46 12.49 -5.00
CA VAL A 208 8.35 11.29 -5.83
C VAL A 208 6.97 11.27 -6.49
N THR A 209 6.92 11.62 -7.78
CA THR A 209 5.65 11.71 -8.55
C THR A 209 5.42 10.53 -9.51
N GLY A 210 6.30 9.53 -9.50
CA GLY A 210 6.23 8.38 -10.41
C GLY A 210 7.19 7.27 -10.01
N THR A 211 6.98 6.10 -10.60
CA THR A 211 7.81 4.91 -10.38
C THR A 211 8.27 4.30 -11.72
N PRO A 212 9.47 3.69 -11.79
CA PRO A 212 10.47 3.69 -10.73
C PRO A 212 11.08 5.09 -10.56
N THR A 213 11.43 5.45 -9.33
CA THR A 213 12.29 6.61 -9.03
C THR A 213 13.49 6.11 -8.21
N VAL A 214 14.69 6.51 -8.60
CA VAL A 214 15.93 6.03 -7.97
C VAL A 214 16.77 7.21 -7.50
N PHE A 215 17.32 7.10 -6.29
CA PHE A 215 18.35 8.00 -5.77
C PHE A 215 19.60 7.20 -5.43
N VAL A 216 20.77 7.80 -5.64
CA VAL A 216 22.06 7.26 -5.18
C VAL A 216 22.73 8.29 -4.29
N ASP A 217 22.92 7.96 -3.01
CA ASP A 217 23.37 8.90 -1.97
C ASP A 217 22.59 10.23 -1.96
N GLY A 218 21.27 10.13 -2.15
CA GLY A 218 20.35 11.28 -2.21
C GLY A 218 20.38 12.06 -3.53
N GLU A 219 21.21 11.69 -4.51
CA GLU A 219 21.16 12.25 -5.87
C GLU A 219 20.13 11.49 -6.72
N GLN A 220 19.06 12.16 -7.16
CA GLN A 220 18.05 11.56 -8.02
C GLN A 220 18.62 11.23 -9.40
N ILE A 221 18.35 10.02 -9.88
CA ILE A 221 18.67 9.58 -11.23
C ILE A 221 17.61 10.13 -12.19
N GLU A 222 17.84 11.36 -12.65
CA GLU A 222 16.99 12.01 -13.65
C GLU A 222 17.64 12.02 -15.04
N VAL A 223 16.81 11.90 -16.07
CA VAL A 223 17.20 12.06 -17.47
C VAL A 223 16.37 13.16 -18.15
N PRO A 224 16.90 13.83 -19.19
CA PRO A 224 16.12 14.80 -19.96
C PRO A 224 14.79 14.23 -20.46
N ALA A 225 13.75 15.06 -20.46
CA ALA A 225 12.41 14.66 -20.89
C ALA A 225 12.42 14.02 -22.29
N GLY A 226 11.72 12.89 -22.42
CA GLY A 226 11.62 12.12 -23.66
C GLY A 226 12.70 11.05 -23.83
N GLN A 227 13.65 10.94 -22.90
CA GLN A 227 14.51 9.77 -22.81
C GLN A 227 13.76 8.62 -22.10
N GLY A 228 13.92 7.40 -22.63
CA GLY A 228 13.26 6.20 -22.11
C GLY A 228 14.01 5.57 -20.92
N LEU A 229 13.52 4.41 -20.49
CA LEU A 229 14.07 3.63 -19.37
C LEU A 229 15.57 3.35 -19.51
N ASP A 230 16.04 3.01 -20.72
CA ASP A 230 17.45 2.72 -21.00
C ASP A 230 18.40 3.84 -20.54
N ALA A 231 18.01 5.10 -20.73
CA ALA A 231 18.83 6.23 -20.33
C ALA A 231 18.89 6.38 -18.81
N VAL A 232 17.78 6.09 -18.11
CA VAL A 232 17.73 6.07 -16.64
C VAL A 232 18.68 5.00 -16.12
N ILE A 233 18.65 3.80 -16.71
CA ILE A 233 19.51 2.68 -16.33
C ILE A 233 20.99 3.02 -16.60
N GLU A 234 21.32 3.60 -17.76
CA GLU A 234 22.70 4.02 -18.07
C GLU A 234 23.21 5.07 -17.07
N LYS A 235 22.38 6.07 -16.74
CA LYS A 235 22.70 7.11 -15.76
C LYS A 235 22.84 6.51 -14.36
N LEU A 236 21.99 5.55 -13.97
CA LEU A 236 22.09 4.83 -12.70
C LEU A 236 23.43 4.09 -12.60
N ARG A 237 23.76 3.24 -13.58
CA ARG A 237 25.02 2.48 -13.60
C ARG A 237 26.25 3.39 -13.55
N THR A 238 26.24 4.48 -14.32
CA THR A 238 27.35 5.45 -14.32
C THR A 238 27.49 6.14 -12.96
N THR A 239 26.37 6.52 -12.34
CA THR A 239 26.37 7.19 -11.04
C THR A 239 26.80 6.23 -9.93
N LEU A 240 26.29 5.00 -9.91
CA LEU A 240 26.71 3.95 -8.98
C LEU A 240 28.20 3.65 -9.09
N SER A 241 28.71 3.46 -10.30
CA SER A 241 30.14 3.21 -10.53
C SER A 241 31.00 4.34 -9.96
N ALA A 242 30.61 5.60 -10.17
CA ALA A 242 31.31 6.75 -9.61
C ALA A 242 31.25 6.79 -8.08
N LYS A 243 30.07 6.58 -7.48
CA LYS A 243 29.87 6.60 -6.02
C LYS A 243 30.60 5.46 -5.31
N LEU A 244 30.59 4.26 -5.89
CA LEU A 244 31.34 3.11 -5.39
C LEU A 244 32.84 3.38 -5.42
N ALA A 245 33.35 3.99 -6.50
CA ALA A 245 34.77 4.39 -6.59
C ALA A 245 35.12 5.47 -5.54
N GLU A 246 34.25 6.46 -5.31
CA GLU A 246 34.41 7.46 -4.25
C GLU A 246 34.42 6.84 -2.84
N ALA A 247 33.61 5.80 -2.63
CA ALA A 247 33.55 5.03 -1.38
C ALA A 247 34.72 4.03 -1.22
N GLY A 248 35.58 3.88 -2.23
CA GLY A 248 36.70 2.93 -2.22
C GLY A 248 36.28 1.46 -2.34
N VAL A 249 35.11 1.20 -2.92
CA VAL A 249 34.59 -0.14 -3.22
C VAL A 249 34.98 -0.49 -4.66
N ASP A 250 36.08 -1.23 -4.82
CA ASP A 250 36.55 -1.68 -6.14
C ASP A 250 35.66 -2.81 -6.70
N GLU A 251 35.44 -2.82 -8.02
CA GLU A 251 34.72 -3.90 -8.74
C GLU A 251 35.33 -5.30 -8.51
N SER A 252 36.59 -5.38 -8.09
CA SER A 252 37.33 -6.61 -7.82
C SER A 252 37.20 -7.10 -6.38
N SER A 253 36.67 -6.31 -5.45
CA SER A 253 36.51 -6.69 -4.04
C SER A 253 35.11 -7.24 -3.78
N SER A 254 34.72 -8.29 -4.51
CA SER A 254 33.64 -9.15 -4.05
C SER A 254 34.17 -9.91 -2.82
N PRO A 255 33.49 -9.91 -1.66
CA PRO A 255 33.98 -10.56 -0.44
C PRO A 255 33.83 -12.09 -0.53
N SER A 256 34.64 -12.72 -1.38
CA SER A 256 34.85 -14.17 -1.34
C SER A 256 35.91 -14.49 -0.28
N GLU A 257 35.47 -15.18 0.78
CA GLU A 257 36.28 -15.93 1.75
C GLU A 257 37.18 -15.13 2.72
N SER A 258 36.66 -14.83 3.90
CA SER A 258 37.48 -14.76 5.12
C SER A 258 36.84 -15.53 6.29
N ALA A 259 36.49 -16.79 6.06
CA ALA A 259 36.01 -17.66 7.14
C ALA A 259 36.28 -19.15 6.90
N SER A 260 37.53 -19.58 6.66
CA SER A 260 37.98 -20.91 7.09
C SER A 260 39.51 -21.08 7.06
N GLU A 261 40.23 -20.44 7.97
CA GLU A 261 41.52 -20.97 8.44
C GLU A 261 41.54 -20.95 9.96
N GLY A 262 41.43 -22.14 10.55
CA GLY A 262 41.26 -22.32 11.99
C GLY A 262 41.41 -23.76 12.46
N THR A 263 42.54 -24.37 12.06
CA THR A 263 43.30 -25.35 12.87
C THR A 263 42.75 -26.76 13.08
N THR A 264 43.34 -27.70 12.35
CA THR A 264 43.61 -29.09 12.76
C THR A 264 45.10 -29.25 13.11
N GLN A 265 45.39 -29.67 14.35
CA GLN A 265 46.61 -30.30 14.93
C GLN A 265 46.63 -29.93 16.42
N ASP A 266 46.69 -30.80 17.41
CA ASP A 266 47.11 -32.20 17.57
C ASP A 266 46.09 -33.03 18.36
#